data_AF-A0A9D8L4E2-F1
#
_entry.id   AF-A0A9D8L4E2-F1
#
_cell.length_a   1.000
_cell.length_b   1.000
_cell.length_c   1.000
_cell.angle_alpha   90.00
_cell.angle_beta   90.00
_cell.angle_gamma   90.00
#
_symmetry.space_group_name_H-M   'P 1'
#
loop_
_entity.id
_entity.type
_entity.pdbx_description
1 polymer ?
#
loop_
_entity_poly.entity_id
_entity_poly.type
_entity_poly.pdbx_seq_one_letter_code
_entity_poly.pdbx_strand_id
1 'polypeptide(L)'
;MRGTSSLSAVAAFCCLVAHPALAAAPDVIDAPRAEPRMGLAAIAGIGPYRLDTEMTVHNWALCISADVATSLVKARGEGKAQGDAVYADLRAKKACGIFPELQVILQQRVLDSPSDEVGQAQIFGALVKFSGQWAKAFVVSAEE
;
A
#
# COMPACT_ATOMS: atom_id res chain seq x y z
N MET A 1 55.26 7.22 -2.23
CA MET A 1 55.77 7.10 -3.62
C MET A 1 54.72 6.32 -4.40
N ARG A 2 53.81 7.00 -5.10
CA ARG A 2 53.76 7.17 -6.57
C ARG A 2 53.70 5.84 -7.34
N GLY A 3 52.58 5.61 -8.02
CA GLY A 3 52.41 4.51 -8.96
C GLY A 3 51.05 4.50 -9.67
N THR A 4 50.62 5.63 -10.22
CA THR A 4 49.51 5.69 -11.20
C THR A 4 50.06 5.55 -12.62
N SER A 5 49.54 4.59 -13.38
CA SER A 5 49.70 4.41 -14.84
C SER A 5 48.81 3.21 -15.24
N SER A 6 48.08 3.11 -16.37
CA SER A 6 47.72 4.00 -17.46
C SER A 6 46.77 3.24 -18.43
N LEU A 7 45.86 3.97 -19.12
CA LEU A 7 45.39 3.83 -20.52
C LEU A 7 44.41 2.72 -21.01
N SER A 8 43.29 3.25 -21.57
CA SER A 8 42.64 2.99 -22.88
C SER A 8 41.85 1.70 -23.20
N ALA A 9 40.59 1.86 -23.63
CA ALA A 9 40.20 1.75 -25.05
C ALA A 9 38.69 2.04 -25.28
N VAL A 10 38.41 2.86 -26.29
CA VAL A 10 37.09 3.23 -26.84
C VAL A 10 36.66 2.19 -27.88
N ALA A 11 35.37 1.84 -27.95
CA ALA A 11 34.79 1.25 -29.15
C ALA A 11 33.33 1.72 -29.33
N ALA A 12 33.16 2.71 -30.21
CA ALA A 12 31.88 3.09 -30.80
C ALA A 12 31.62 2.20 -32.01
N PHE A 13 30.44 1.58 -32.09
CA PHE A 13 30.00 0.83 -33.27
C PHE A 13 28.71 1.46 -33.81
N CYS A 14 28.86 2.26 -34.86
CA CYS A 14 27.77 2.76 -35.71
C CYS A 14 27.46 1.70 -36.78
N CYS A 15 26.17 1.38 -36.97
CA CYS A 15 25.63 1.03 -38.29
C CYS A 15 24.16 1.46 -38.37
N LEU A 16 23.94 2.58 -39.07
CA LEU A 16 22.65 3.01 -39.60
C LEU A 16 22.31 2.14 -40.83
N VAL A 17 21.10 1.60 -40.88
CA VAL A 17 20.47 1.16 -42.14
C VAL A 17 19.05 1.71 -42.17
N ALA A 18 18.83 2.66 -43.08
CA ALA A 18 17.53 3.16 -43.47
C ALA A 18 16.96 2.29 -44.60
N HIS A 19 15.67 1.94 -44.52
CA HIS A 19 14.88 1.47 -45.66
C HIS A 19 13.51 2.17 -45.64
N PRO A 20 13.04 2.75 -46.76
CA PRO A 20 11.74 3.41 -46.84
C PRO A 20 10.62 2.49 -47.37
N ALA A 21 9.42 2.81 -46.89
CA ALA A 21 8.11 2.75 -47.55
C ALA A 21 7.63 1.44 -48.21
N LEU A 22 6.60 0.83 -47.59
CA LEU A 22 5.45 0.28 -48.31
C LEU A 22 4.18 0.58 -47.51
N ALA A 23 3.31 1.39 -48.09
CA ALA A 23 1.92 1.56 -47.67
C ALA A 23 1.11 0.34 -48.13
N ALA A 24 0.43 -0.31 -47.21
CA ALA A 24 -0.75 -1.13 -47.46
C ALA A 24 -1.42 -1.48 -46.12
N ALA A 25 -2.39 -0.68 -45.69
CA ALA A 25 -3.52 -1.22 -44.94
C ALA A 25 -4.40 -1.97 -45.96
N PRO A 26 -4.92 -3.16 -45.63
CA PRO A 26 -6.20 -3.18 -44.93
C PRO A 26 -6.36 -4.33 -43.91
N ASP A 27 -7.49 -4.26 -43.22
CA ASP A 27 -8.13 -5.30 -42.42
C ASP A 27 -7.60 -5.56 -40.99
N VAL A 28 -8.14 -4.73 -40.09
CA VAL A 28 -8.88 -5.14 -38.89
C VAL A 28 -8.51 -6.52 -38.34
N ILE A 29 -7.38 -6.58 -37.63
CA ILE A 29 -7.25 -7.50 -36.50
C ILE A 29 -7.35 -6.63 -35.25
N ASP A 30 -8.60 -6.39 -34.82
CA ASP A 30 -8.90 -6.07 -33.44
C ASP A 30 -8.60 -7.34 -32.62
N ALA A 31 -7.31 -7.56 -32.36
CA ALA A 31 -6.92 -8.28 -31.18
C ALA A 31 -7.05 -7.24 -30.07
N PRO A 32 -8.06 -7.32 -29.18
CA PRO A 32 -7.98 -6.55 -27.97
C PRO A 32 -6.68 -7.01 -27.32
N ARG A 33 -5.68 -6.12 -27.31
CA ARG A 33 -4.60 -6.14 -26.35
C ARG A 33 -5.28 -6.58 -25.06
N ALA A 34 -4.84 -7.70 -24.51
CA ALA A 34 -5.10 -8.01 -23.13
C ALA A 34 -4.44 -6.90 -22.31
N GLU A 35 -5.11 -5.75 -22.23
CA GLU A 35 -5.10 -4.95 -21.04
C GLU A 35 -5.41 -5.95 -19.93
N PRO A 36 -4.59 -6.05 -18.88
CA PRO A 36 -4.98 -6.79 -17.70
C PRO A 36 -6.23 -6.07 -17.16
N ARG A 37 -7.41 -6.50 -17.63
CA ARG A 37 -8.68 -6.15 -17.04
C ARG A 37 -8.56 -6.58 -15.60
N MET A 38 -8.61 -5.60 -14.71
CA MET A 38 -8.84 -5.76 -13.28
C MET A 38 -10.07 -6.66 -13.09
N GLY A 39 -9.84 -7.97 -13.10
CA GLY A 39 -10.78 -8.97 -12.67
C GLY A 39 -10.59 -9.18 -11.18
N LEU A 40 -10.87 -8.15 -10.39
CA LEU A 40 -11.09 -8.35 -8.96
C LEU A 40 -12.44 -9.05 -8.85
N ALA A 41 -12.40 -10.38 -8.74
CA ALA A 41 -13.50 -11.14 -8.21
C ALA A 41 -13.83 -10.55 -6.85
N ALA A 42 -14.93 -9.79 -6.77
CA ALA A 42 -15.46 -9.25 -5.55
C ALA A 42 -15.96 -10.43 -4.69
N ILE A 43 -15.06 -11.01 -3.91
CA ILE A 43 -15.45 -11.84 -2.77
C ILE A 43 -15.89 -10.83 -1.71
N ALA A 44 -17.20 -10.60 -1.66
CA ALA A 44 -17.84 -9.74 -0.69
C ALA A 44 -17.62 -10.30 0.71
N GLY A 45 -16.55 -9.86 1.38
CA GLY A 45 -16.54 -9.79 2.83
C GLY A 45 -17.71 -8.90 3.25
N ILE A 46 -18.69 -9.49 3.94
CA ILE A 46 -19.83 -8.78 4.50
C ILE A 46 -19.27 -7.98 5.69
N GLY A 47 -19.04 -6.69 5.45
CA GLY A 47 -18.43 -5.72 6.35
C GLY A 47 -18.03 -4.49 5.53
N PRO A 48 -17.88 -3.29 6.14
CA PRO A 48 -17.50 -2.08 5.41
C PRO A 48 -16.09 -2.16 4.79
N TYR A 49 -15.27 -3.11 5.25
CA TYR A 49 -13.88 -3.28 4.82
C TYR A 49 -13.76 -4.34 3.71
N ARG A 50 -13.26 -3.93 2.55
CA ARG A 50 -12.91 -4.83 1.43
C ARG A 50 -11.46 -5.25 1.55
N LEU A 51 -11.21 -6.55 1.69
CA LEU A 51 -9.86 -7.12 1.65
C LEU A 51 -9.37 -7.24 0.20
N ASP A 52 -8.04 -7.32 0.04
CA ASP A 52 -7.31 -7.52 -1.23
C ASP A 52 -7.67 -6.52 -2.34
N THR A 53 -8.20 -5.36 -1.95
CA THR A 53 -8.63 -4.28 -2.84
C THR A 53 -7.85 -3.01 -2.50
N GLU A 54 -7.31 -2.33 -3.52
CA GLU A 54 -6.72 -1.00 -3.34
C GLU A 54 -7.82 -0.01 -2.98
N MET A 55 -7.64 0.67 -1.84
CA MET A 55 -8.56 1.69 -1.37
C MET A 55 -7.80 2.83 -0.69
N THR A 56 -8.41 4.01 -0.71
CA THR A 56 -7.90 5.17 0.03
C THR A 56 -8.66 5.28 1.35
N VAL A 57 -7.93 5.32 2.46
CA VAL A 57 -8.48 5.51 3.81
C VAL A 57 -8.02 6.83 4.38
N HIS A 58 -8.82 7.41 5.27
CA HIS A 58 -8.58 8.73 5.85
C HIS A 58 -8.52 8.69 7.36
N ASN A 59 -7.56 9.40 7.95
CA ASN A 59 -7.35 9.50 9.40
C ASN A 59 -7.08 8.16 10.10
N TRP A 60 -6.51 7.19 9.36
CA TRP A 60 -6.13 5.91 9.92
C TRP A 60 -4.74 6.00 10.57
N ALA A 61 -4.54 5.19 11.61
CA ALA A 61 -3.24 5.09 12.26
C ALA A 61 -2.42 3.94 11.65
N LEU A 62 -1.19 4.23 11.24
CA LEU A 62 -0.20 3.21 10.88
C LEU A 62 0.66 2.93 12.11
N CYS A 63 0.79 1.66 12.49
CA CYS A 63 1.57 1.21 13.64
C CYS A 63 2.67 0.23 13.23
N ILE A 64 3.78 0.25 13.95
CA ILE A 64 4.99 -0.55 13.64
C ILE A 64 4.81 -2.05 13.88
N SER A 65 3.86 -2.45 14.72
CA SER A 65 3.57 -3.85 15.04
C SER A 65 2.10 -4.08 15.40
N ALA A 66 1.68 -5.34 15.33
CA ALA A 66 0.36 -5.79 15.75
C ALA A 66 0.10 -5.49 17.23
N ASP A 67 1.06 -5.77 18.13
CA ASP A 67 0.90 -5.54 19.57
C ASP A 67 0.64 -4.06 19.90
N VAL A 68 1.35 -3.16 19.21
CA VAL A 68 1.16 -1.71 19.37
C VAL A 68 -0.22 -1.29 18.87
N ALA A 69 -0.66 -1.81 17.71
CA ALA A 69 -1.99 -1.57 17.19
C ALA A 69 -3.09 -2.09 18.14
N THR A 70 -2.89 -3.27 18.74
CA THR A 70 -3.80 -3.87 19.72
C THR A 70 -3.90 -3.03 20.98
N SER A 71 -2.78 -2.52 21.49
CA SER A 71 -2.78 -1.62 22.64
C SER A 71 -3.61 -0.36 22.37
N LEU A 72 -3.52 0.20 21.17
CA LEU A 72 -4.31 1.37 20.79
C LEU A 72 -5.79 1.06 20.70
N VAL A 73 -6.18 -0.04 20.03
CA VAL A 73 -7.59 -0.44 19.92
C VAL A 73 -8.20 -0.75 21.27
N LYS A 74 -7.47 -1.44 22.15
CA LYS A 74 -7.92 -1.71 23.51
C LYS A 74 -8.16 -0.41 24.30
N ALA A 75 -7.22 0.53 24.24
CA ALA A 75 -7.34 1.82 24.92
C ALA A 75 -8.53 2.64 24.40
N ARG A 76 -8.83 2.56 23.10
CA ARG A 76 -10.02 3.16 22.48
C ARG A 76 -11.31 2.53 22.98
N GLY A 77 -11.35 1.20 23.12
CA GLY A 77 -12.47 0.49 23.73
C GLY A 77 -12.73 0.86 25.20
N GLU A 78 -11.72 1.34 25.93
CA GLU A 78 -11.86 1.87 27.29
C GLU A 78 -12.40 3.32 27.33
N GLY A 79 -12.40 4.01 26.18
CA GLY A 79 -12.98 5.34 25.98
C GLY A 79 -12.04 6.31 25.26
N LYS A 80 -12.62 7.34 24.63
CA LYS A 80 -11.90 8.31 23.80
C LYS A 80 -10.68 8.95 24.48
N ALA A 81 -10.82 9.42 25.72
CA ALA A 81 -9.72 10.07 26.45
C ALA A 81 -8.53 9.12 26.68
N GLN A 82 -8.81 7.84 26.92
CA GLN A 82 -7.80 6.81 27.11
C GLN A 82 -7.12 6.46 25.78
N GLY A 83 -7.90 6.31 24.71
CA GLY A 83 -7.40 6.15 23.35
C GLY A 83 -6.47 7.29 22.92
N ASP A 84 -6.85 8.54 23.17
CA ASP A 84 -6.06 9.74 22.86
C ASP A 84 -4.75 9.79 23.65
N ALA A 85 -4.79 9.47 24.94
CA ALA A 85 -3.60 9.43 25.80
C ALA A 85 -2.60 8.35 25.35
N VAL A 86 -3.09 7.14 25.07
CA VAL A 86 -2.24 6.04 24.57
C VAL A 86 -1.70 6.36 23.19
N TYR A 87 -2.51 6.93 22.29
CA TYR A 87 -2.03 7.37 20.99
C TYR A 87 -0.93 8.43 21.10
N ALA A 88 -1.08 9.41 21.99
CA ALA A 88 -0.07 10.44 22.20
C ALA A 88 1.29 9.85 22.66
N ASP A 89 1.27 8.90 23.58
CA ASP A 89 2.47 8.16 24.03
C ASP A 89 3.09 7.35 22.89
N LEU A 90 2.29 6.56 22.16
CA LEU A 90 2.76 5.77 21.03
C LEU A 90 3.34 6.64 19.91
N ARG A 91 2.73 7.80 19.66
CA ARG A 91 3.23 8.79 18.69
C ARG A 91 4.56 9.38 19.14
N ALA A 92 4.70 9.74 20.42
CA ALA A 92 5.97 10.24 20.97
C ALA A 92 7.10 9.21 20.82
N LYS A 93 6.78 7.92 20.93
CA LYS A 93 7.69 6.79 20.70
C LYS A 93 7.88 6.40 19.23
N LYS A 94 7.21 7.10 18.30
CA LYS A 94 7.19 6.78 16.85
C LYS A 94 6.69 5.37 16.55
N ALA A 95 5.86 4.82 17.43
CA ALA A 95 5.28 3.48 17.31
C ALA A 95 3.98 3.48 16.50
N CYS A 96 3.23 4.59 16.51
CA CYS A 96 2.10 4.82 15.61
C CYS A 96 2.08 6.27 15.08
N GLY A 97 1.41 6.47 13.94
CA GLY A 97 1.09 7.81 13.42
C GLY A 97 -0.22 7.81 12.64
N ILE A 98 -1.03 8.84 12.83
CA ILE A 98 -2.25 9.09 12.04
C ILE A 98 -1.86 9.78 10.74
N PHE A 99 -2.43 9.28 9.65
CA PHE A 99 -2.25 9.81 8.31
C PHE A 99 -3.59 10.33 7.79
N PRO A 100 -3.64 11.56 7.23
CA PRO A 100 -4.87 12.13 6.71
C PRO A 100 -5.40 11.35 5.50
N GLU A 101 -4.50 10.71 4.75
CA GLU A 101 -4.80 9.87 3.60
C GLU A 101 -3.75 8.77 3.49
N LEU A 102 -4.19 7.53 3.27
CA LEU A 102 -3.34 6.38 2.96
C LEU A 102 -3.98 5.55 1.86
N GLN A 103 -3.19 5.17 0.85
CA GLN A 103 -3.56 4.10 -0.07
C GLN A 103 -3.15 2.78 0.54
N VAL A 104 -4.13 1.89 0.72
CA VAL A 104 -3.96 0.61 1.40
C VAL A 104 -4.59 -0.53 0.61
N ILE A 105 -4.04 -1.73 0.79
CA ILE A 105 -4.67 -3.00 0.44
C ILE A 105 -4.74 -3.80 1.74
N LEU A 106 -5.93 -3.95 2.28
CA LEU A 106 -6.15 -4.71 3.52
C LEU A 106 -5.99 -6.20 3.23
N GLN A 107 -5.08 -6.89 3.90
CA GLN A 107 -4.79 -8.31 3.65
C GLN A 107 -5.54 -9.23 4.61
N GLN A 108 -5.52 -8.90 5.90
CA GLN A 108 -6.15 -9.73 6.94
C GLN A 108 -6.56 -8.87 8.12
N ARG A 109 -7.61 -9.28 8.82
CA ARG A 109 -7.94 -8.76 10.16
C ARG A 109 -7.00 -9.42 11.16
N VAL A 110 -6.47 -8.64 12.11
CA VAL A 110 -5.56 -9.15 13.15
C VAL A 110 -6.34 -9.63 14.38
N LEU A 111 -7.53 -9.08 14.61
CA LEU A 111 -8.45 -9.51 15.65
C LEU A 111 -9.69 -10.08 14.99
N ASP A 112 -9.90 -11.39 15.13
CA ASP A 112 -11.13 -12.12 14.76
C ASP A 112 -12.25 -11.92 15.80
N SER A 113 -12.36 -10.74 16.40
CA SER A 113 -13.51 -10.47 17.26
C SER A 113 -14.74 -10.28 16.36
N PRO A 114 -15.84 -11.00 16.60
CA PRO A 114 -17.11 -10.83 15.88
C PRO A 114 -17.84 -9.54 16.29
N SER A 115 -17.08 -8.49 16.62
CA SER A 115 -17.61 -7.16 16.84
C SER A 115 -17.87 -6.53 15.48
N ASP A 116 -18.94 -7.00 14.82
CA ASP A 116 -19.72 -6.18 13.89
C ASP A 116 -20.48 -5.06 14.66
N GLU A 117 -20.01 -4.70 15.86
CA GLU A 117 -20.36 -3.47 16.54
C GLU A 117 -19.79 -2.31 15.72
N VAL A 118 -20.65 -1.83 14.83
CA VAL A 118 -20.51 -0.58 14.09
C VAL A 118 -19.96 0.49 15.04
N GLY A 119 -18.73 0.96 14.79
CA GLY A 119 -18.06 2.00 15.58
C GLY A 119 -16.77 1.57 16.29
N GLN A 120 -16.46 0.28 16.43
CA GLN A 120 -15.19 -0.15 17.04
C GLN A 120 -14.01 -0.10 16.04
N ALA A 121 -12.88 0.46 16.48
CA ALA A 121 -11.65 0.47 15.70
C ALA A 121 -11.14 -0.96 15.42
N GLN A 122 -10.83 -1.25 14.16
CA GLN A 122 -10.33 -2.55 13.72
C GLN A 122 -8.86 -2.48 13.32
N ILE A 123 -8.16 -3.62 13.45
CA ILE A 123 -6.74 -3.76 13.12
C ILE A 123 -6.60 -4.64 11.88
N PHE A 124 -5.89 -4.13 10.88
CA PHE A 124 -5.59 -4.86 9.67
C PHE A 124 -4.09 -4.98 9.46
N GLY A 125 -3.64 -6.15 9.02
CA GLY A 125 -2.42 -6.25 8.25
C GLY A 125 -2.70 -5.72 6.85
N ALA A 126 -1.92 -4.75 6.38
CA ALA A 126 -2.14 -4.09 5.11
C ALA A 126 -0.84 -3.88 4.33
N LEU A 127 -0.97 -3.82 3.00
CA LEU A 127 0.04 -3.17 2.16
C LEU A 127 -0.31 -1.70 2.10
N VAL A 128 0.63 -0.83 2.45
CA VAL A 128 0.45 0.63 2.42
C VAL A 128 1.38 1.22 1.39
N LYS A 129 0.86 2.11 0.56
CA LYS A 129 1.63 2.76 -0.50
C LYS A 129 2.36 3.98 0.06
N PHE A 130 3.68 3.90 0.11
CA PHE A 130 4.56 5.01 0.47
C PHE A 130 5.53 5.28 -0.67
N SER A 131 5.60 6.54 -1.13
CA SER A 131 6.48 6.96 -2.22
C SER A 131 6.40 6.09 -3.47
N GLY A 132 5.19 5.65 -3.83
CA GLY A 132 4.93 4.80 -5.00
C GLY A 132 5.32 3.32 -4.83
N GLN A 133 5.71 2.89 -3.63
CA GLN A 133 6.04 1.51 -3.31
C GLN A 133 5.08 0.95 -2.26
N TRP A 134 4.78 -0.35 -2.34
CA TRP A 134 3.94 -1.04 -1.37
C TRP A 134 4.79 -1.65 -0.25
N ALA A 135 4.42 -1.39 1.00
CA ALA A 135 5.09 -1.94 2.18
C ALA A 135 4.08 -2.58 3.13
N LYS A 136 4.46 -3.69 3.77
CA LYS A 136 3.63 -4.32 4.81
C LYS A 136 3.64 -3.47 6.08
N ALA A 137 2.46 -3.21 6.63
CA ALA A 137 2.29 -2.50 7.89
C ALA A 137 1.02 -2.96 8.61
N PHE A 138 0.85 -2.48 9.83
CA PHE A 138 -0.39 -2.62 10.58
C PHE A 138 -1.12 -1.29 10.58
N VAL A 139 -2.40 -1.31 10.21
CA VAL A 139 -3.25 -0.13 10.21
C VAL A 139 -4.42 -0.32 11.16
N VAL A 140 -4.79 0.75 11.84
CA VAL A 140 -5.94 0.83 12.74
C VAL A 140 -6.94 1.81 12.14
N SER A 141 -8.19 1.35 11.97
CA SER A 141 -9.26 2.22 11.48
C SER A 141 -9.55 3.37 12.44
N ALA A 142 -10.11 4.45 11.91
CA ALA A 142 -10.69 5.49 12.74
C ALA A 142 -11.90 4.93 13.50
N GLU A 143 -12.16 5.46 14.70
CA GLU A 143 -13.44 5.29 15.38
C GLU A 143 -14.45 6.19 14.67
N GLU A 144 -15.61 5.63 14.31
CA GLU A 144 -16.73 6.38 13.71
C GLU A 144 -17.74 6.83 14.78
#